data_AF-U1N1T4-F1
#
_entry.id   AF-U1N1T4-F1
#
_cell.length_a   1.000
_cell.length_b   1.000
_cell.length_c   1.000
_cell.angle_alpha   90.00
_cell.angle_beta   90.00
_cell.angle_gamma   90.00
#
_symmetry.space_group_name_H-M   'P 1'
#
loop_
_entity.id
_entity.type
_entity.pdbx_description
1 polymer ?
#
loop_
_entity_poly.entity_id
_entity_poly.type
_entity_poly.pdbx_seq_one_letter_code
_entity_poly.pdbx_strand_id
1 'polypeptide(L)'
;MISKNRFESTVQGDSLYGGVSPSIFVGTSNYPHVSTGVLSPVGHETDVSQFITSGAWYAENISIADVFERRASLLNSTTTRPVTNVSDTWDGDGFLGTQREIAIADHPVNVEIGLVDRPDIDFDVNPADVSTPVGPRARAESAALAENPHVPRAVEKTLSDDDWNAEGAITYLYRRDFDIYDINTILSAGALGRADQRRLVPTRWSITAVDDIVGRYLRGRIRTNRAIDSVEIHRESFLGNAFWVILAPGKWEYELVEMKAPGSIWNPKQDGGTAITTDWEGRDGRTQYVSETAGAYHAARLGVLEHLAQRGRQAKALILRHISADYWAPVGVWQVRETVRDTFDDTPALAETMHEAIDGVCEHLPVSSARLHRASTIAAGRQATFDKFS
;
A
#
# COMPACT_ATOMS: atom_id res chain seq x y z
N MET A 1 -0.39 19.29 -21.33
CA MET A 1 0.28 19.80 -22.56
C MET A 1 1.80 19.58 -22.54
N ILE A 2 2.49 19.76 -21.40
CA ILE A 2 3.96 19.54 -21.28
C ILE A 2 4.36 18.06 -21.48
N SER A 3 3.57 17.11 -20.96
CA SER A 3 3.87 15.68 -21.04
C SER A 3 3.83 15.11 -22.47
N LYS A 4 2.91 15.58 -23.33
CA LYS A 4 2.78 15.09 -24.73
C LYS A 4 4.01 15.40 -25.58
N ASN A 5 4.53 16.63 -25.52
CA ASN A 5 5.73 17.02 -26.27
C ASN A 5 7.01 16.33 -25.78
N ARG A 6 7.11 16.00 -24.47
CA ARG A 6 8.25 15.23 -23.92
C ARG A 6 8.18 13.76 -24.32
N PHE A 7 6.97 13.21 -24.44
CA PHE A 7 6.76 11.87 -24.94
C PHE A 7 7.21 11.74 -26.39
N GLU A 8 6.78 12.67 -27.24
CA GLU A 8 7.13 12.71 -28.67
C GLU A 8 8.64 12.85 -28.92
N SER A 9 9.42 13.43 -28.00
CA SER A 9 10.88 13.55 -28.12
C SER A 9 11.67 12.33 -27.65
N THR A 10 11.03 11.38 -26.95
CA THR A 10 11.71 10.23 -26.31
C THR A 10 11.54 8.93 -27.10
N VAL A 11 10.51 8.83 -27.95
CA VAL A 11 10.31 7.67 -28.84
C VAL A 11 11.29 7.75 -30.01
N GLN A 12 12.14 6.74 -30.17
CA GLN A 12 13.01 6.62 -31.34
C GLN A 12 12.28 5.85 -32.45
N GLY A 13 12.05 6.52 -33.59
CA GLY A 13 11.25 5.95 -34.69
C GLY A 13 9.74 5.97 -34.38
N ASP A 14 9.00 5.01 -34.94
CA ASP A 14 7.54 4.94 -34.79
C ASP A 14 7.05 4.08 -33.60
N SER A 15 7.93 3.31 -32.94
CA SER A 15 7.50 2.29 -31.98
C SER A 15 8.50 1.87 -30.88
N LEU A 16 9.77 2.30 -30.89
CA LEU A 16 10.74 1.87 -29.88
C LEU A 16 10.92 2.92 -28.77
N TYR A 17 10.70 2.51 -27.52
CA TYR A 17 10.94 3.32 -26.33
C TYR A 17 12.04 2.67 -25.49
N GLY A 18 13.19 3.34 -25.41
CA GLY A 18 14.23 3.04 -24.42
C GLY A 18 13.99 3.86 -23.17
N GLY A 19 14.11 3.26 -21.99
CA GLY A 19 13.94 3.97 -20.73
C GLY A 19 14.41 3.17 -19.54
N VAL A 20 14.31 3.78 -18.36
CA VAL A 20 14.64 3.14 -17.08
C VAL A 20 13.33 2.78 -16.37
N SER A 21 13.10 1.50 -16.12
CA SER A 21 11.91 1.03 -15.45
C SER A 21 12.11 0.87 -13.94
N PRO A 22 11.41 1.66 -13.09
CA PRO A 22 11.48 1.50 -11.65
C PRO A 22 10.71 0.29 -11.11
N SER A 23 9.65 -0.14 -11.79
CA SER A 23 8.67 -1.06 -11.23
C SER A 23 7.66 -1.53 -12.29
N ILE A 24 6.77 -2.41 -11.87
CA ILE A 24 5.72 -3.01 -12.70
C ILE A 24 4.35 -2.64 -12.16
N PHE A 25 3.32 -2.83 -12.99
CA PHE A 25 1.93 -2.69 -12.56
C PHE A 25 1.10 -3.87 -13.01
N VAL A 26 0.32 -4.45 -12.08
CA VAL A 26 -0.66 -5.50 -12.38
C VAL A 26 -2.04 -4.99 -11.99
N GLY A 27 -2.89 -4.80 -12.99
CA GLY A 27 -4.26 -4.32 -12.82
C GLY A 27 -5.19 -5.34 -12.19
N THR A 28 -6.27 -4.85 -11.58
CA THR A 28 -7.36 -5.67 -11.02
C THR A 28 -8.51 -5.88 -11.99
N SER A 29 -8.67 -4.99 -12.97
CA SER A 29 -9.79 -5.01 -13.92
C SER A 29 -9.73 -6.25 -14.81
N ASN A 30 -10.91 -6.79 -15.15
CA ASN A 30 -11.09 -7.95 -16.04
C ASN A 30 -10.50 -9.28 -15.52
N TYR A 31 -10.17 -9.39 -14.23
CA TYR A 31 -9.70 -10.64 -13.62
C TYR A 31 -10.63 -11.83 -14.01
N PRO A 32 -10.09 -12.98 -14.48
CA PRO A 32 -8.68 -13.37 -14.44
C PRO A 32 -7.82 -12.91 -15.64
N HIS A 33 -8.32 -12.07 -16.56
CA HIS A 33 -7.51 -11.50 -17.66
C HIS A 33 -7.07 -10.09 -17.28
N VAL A 34 -5.87 -9.96 -16.72
CA VAL A 34 -5.38 -8.70 -16.18
C VAL A 34 -4.54 -7.96 -17.19
N SER A 35 -4.65 -6.62 -17.18
CA SER A 35 -3.66 -5.77 -17.82
C SER A 35 -2.43 -5.70 -16.92
N THR A 36 -1.27 -6.02 -17.46
CA THR A 36 0.02 -6.01 -16.76
C THR A 36 1.03 -5.24 -17.58
N GLY A 37 1.95 -4.54 -16.92
CA GLY A 37 2.85 -3.64 -17.62
C GLY A 37 4.11 -3.26 -16.87
N VAL A 38 4.99 -2.62 -17.63
CA VAL A 38 6.26 -2.05 -17.19
C VAL A 38 6.08 -0.54 -17.10
N LEU A 39 6.43 0.04 -15.95
CA LEU A 39 6.34 1.47 -15.72
C LEU A 39 7.65 2.14 -16.13
N SER A 40 7.60 3.25 -16.85
CA SER A 40 8.80 4.01 -17.24
C SER A 40 8.56 5.52 -17.15
N PRO A 41 9.42 6.30 -16.46
CA PRO A 41 9.30 7.74 -16.41
C PRO A 41 9.57 8.38 -17.78
N VAL A 42 8.64 9.19 -18.27
CA VAL A 42 8.79 9.85 -19.57
C VAL A 42 9.56 11.16 -19.39
N GLY A 43 10.76 11.25 -19.99
CA GLY A 43 11.58 12.47 -19.95
C GLY A 43 12.23 12.74 -18.58
N HIS A 44 12.34 11.72 -17.73
CA HIS A 44 12.90 11.79 -16.38
C HIS A 44 13.80 10.56 -16.07
N GLU A 45 14.71 10.23 -16.98
CA GLU A 45 15.55 9.02 -16.92
C GLU A 45 16.65 9.09 -15.84
N THR A 46 16.98 10.28 -15.33
CA THR A 46 18.04 10.47 -14.30
C THR A 46 17.52 10.49 -12.86
N ASP A 47 16.23 10.74 -12.64
CA ASP A 47 15.62 10.92 -11.30
C ASP A 47 14.50 9.90 -11.05
N VAL A 48 14.70 8.67 -11.49
CA VAL A 48 13.68 7.60 -11.52
C VAL A 48 13.15 7.26 -10.13
N SER A 49 13.99 7.37 -9.10
CA SER A 49 13.63 7.09 -7.70
C SER A 49 12.48 7.98 -7.19
N GLN A 50 12.32 9.20 -7.72
CA GLN A 50 11.23 10.10 -7.34
C GLN A 50 9.85 9.56 -7.76
N PHE A 51 9.81 8.67 -8.75
CA PHE A 51 8.57 8.07 -9.26
C PHE A 51 8.21 6.74 -8.56
N ILE A 52 9.09 6.22 -7.70
CA ILE A 52 8.84 5.03 -6.89
C ILE A 52 8.11 5.44 -5.62
N THR A 53 6.91 4.88 -5.41
CA THR A 53 6.20 5.07 -4.14
C THR A 53 7.00 4.44 -3.00
N SER A 54 7.45 5.26 -2.06
CA SER A 54 8.23 4.86 -0.88
C SER A 54 8.00 5.84 0.27
N GLY A 55 8.60 5.58 1.44
CA GLY A 55 8.61 6.51 2.57
C GLY A 55 9.19 7.90 2.24
N ALA A 56 10.03 8.02 1.19
CA ALA A 56 10.58 9.29 0.75
C ALA A 56 9.50 10.30 0.34
N TRP A 57 8.40 9.83 -0.26
CA TRP A 57 7.27 10.69 -0.64
C TRP A 57 6.66 11.41 0.57
N TYR A 58 6.61 10.73 1.72
CA TYR A 58 6.16 11.32 2.97
C TYR A 58 7.18 12.34 3.48
N ALA A 59 8.46 11.97 3.53
CA ALA A 59 9.54 12.84 4.00
C ALA A 59 9.72 14.12 3.16
N GLU A 60 9.40 14.06 1.86
CA GLU A 60 9.38 15.21 0.95
C GLU A 60 8.13 16.10 1.10
N ASN A 61 7.17 15.69 1.94
CA ASN A 61 5.88 16.36 2.16
C ASN A 61 5.13 16.66 0.85
N ILE A 62 5.09 15.67 -0.05
CA ILE A 62 4.46 15.85 -1.36
C ILE A 62 2.94 16.04 -1.21
N SER A 63 2.35 16.84 -2.10
CA SER A 63 0.91 17.06 -2.16
C SER A 63 0.17 15.98 -2.96
N ILE A 64 -1.17 15.96 -2.89
CA ILE A 64 -2.01 15.11 -3.75
C ILE A 64 -1.75 15.39 -5.24
N ALA A 65 -1.51 16.65 -5.60
CA ALA A 65 -1.19 17.03 -6.97
C ALA A 65 0.16 16.45 -7.41
N ASP A 66 1.18 16.48 -6.54
CA ASP A 66 2.51 15.90 -6.83
C ASP A 66 2.44 14.38 -7.02
N VAL A 67 1.62 13.67 -6.22
CA VAL A 67 1.37 12.23 -6.43
C VAL A 67 0.78 11.98 -7.81
N PHE A 68 -0.19 12.80 -8.21
CA PHE A 68 -0.83 12.70 -9.52
C PHE A 68 0.17 12.99 -10.63
N GLU A 69 1.01 14.01 -10.49
CA GLU A 69 2.04 14.37 -11.46
C GLU A 69 3.10 13.26 -11.61
N ARG A 70 3.59 12.70 -10.51
CA ARG A 70 4.54 11.58 -10.52
C ARG A 70 3.94 10.38 -11.25
N ARG A 71 2.69 10.01 -10.93
CA ARG A 71 2.03 8.86 -11.56
C ARG A 71 1.65 9.13 -13.02
N ALA A 72 1.24 10.34 -13.35
CA ALA A 72 0.93 10.75 -14.72
C ALA A 72 2.17 10.81 -15.62
N SER A 73 3.35 10.94 -15.02
CA SER A 73 4.64 10.93 -15.73
C SER A 73 5.18 9.51 -16.00
N LEU A 74 4.53 8.48 -15.45
CA LEU A 74 4.90 7.08 -15.69
C LEU A 74 4.10 6.53 -16.87
N LEU A 75 4.79 6.26 -17.99
CA LEU A 75 4.26 5.44 -19.06
C LEU A 75 4.05 4.02 -18.54
N ASN A 76 2.83 3.53 -18.67
CA ASN A 76 2.51 2.13 -18.44
C ASN A 76 2.42 1.41 -19.79
N SER A 77 3.51 0.73 -20.15
CA SER A 77 3.58 -0.14 -21.32
C SER A 77 2.92 -1.47 -20.96
N THR A 78 1.79 -1.78 -21.58
CA THR A 78 0.88 -2.84 -21.11
C THR A 78 0.67 -3.96 -22.13
N THR A 79 0.44 -5.15 -21.60
CA THR A 79 -0.13 -6.30 -22.30
C THR A 79 -1.29 -6.88 -21.48
N THR A 80 -2.25 -7.54 -22.12
CA THR A 80 -3.35 -8.23 -21.44
C THR A 80 -3.07 -9.72 -21.42
N ARG A 81 -3.09 -10.35 -20.25
CA ARG A 81 -2.82 -11.78 -20.10
C ARG A 81 -3.73 -12.46 -19.09
N PRO A 82 -4.04 -13.75 -19.29
CA PRO A 82 -4.70 -14.56 -18.27
C PRO A 82 -3.76 -14.80 -17.09
N VAL A 83 -4.29 -14.70 -15.87
CA VAL A 83 -3.59 -15.05 -14.62
C VAL A 83 -3.40 -16.57 -14.58
N THR A 84 -2.23 -16.97 -15.05
CA THR A 84 -1.77 -18.36 -15.16
C THR A 84 -0.56 -18.56 -14.28
N ASN A 85 -0.11 -19.81 -14.16
CA ASN A 85 1.14 -20.09 -13.49
C ASN A 85 2.29 -19.41 -14.26
N VAL A 86 3.17 -18.72 -13.54
CA VAL A 86 4.31 -17.99 -14.10
C VAL A 86 5.64 -18.47 -13.54
N SER A 87 5.72 -19.62 -12.85
CA SER A 87 6.95 -20.06 -12.16
C SER A 87 8.17 -20.08 -13.07
N ASP A 88 7.97 -20.48 -14.32
CA ASP A 88 9.03 -20.76 -15.29
C ASP A 88 9.21 -19.62 -16.31
N THR A 89 8.51 -18.49 -16.15
CA THR A 89 8.51 -17.38 -17.14
C THR A 89 9.51 -16.29 -16.78
N TRP A 90 10.73 -16.34 -17.30
CA TRP A 90 11.82 -15.41 -16.92
C TRP A 90 12.42 -14.72 -18.15
N ASP A 91 13.58 -14.08 -18.00
CA ASP A 91 14.25 -13.46 -19.14
C ASP A 91 14.33 -14.39 -20.36
N GLY A 92 14.02 -13.85 -21.54
CA GLY A 92 13.85 -14.61 -22.78
C GLY A 92 12.43 -15.08 -23.09
N ASP A 93 11.49 -15.09 -22.12
CA ASP A 93 10.09 -15.48 -22.32
C ASP A 93 9.16 -14.33 -22.75
N GLY A 94 9.73 -13.34 -23.43
CA GLY A 94 9.05 -12.15 -23.93
C GLY A 94 8.66 -11.17 -22.82
N PHE A 95 7.62 -10.36 -23.09
CA PHE A 95 7.25 -9.21 -22.24
C PHE A 95 7.05 -9.58 -20.76
N LEU A 96 6.42 -10.72 -20.47
CA LEU A 96 6.14 -11.15 -19.10
C LEU A 96 7.42 -11.54 -18.36
N GLY A 97 8.37 -12.19 -19.04
CA GLY A 97 9.68 -12.52 -18.49
C GLY A 97 10.42 -11.27 -18.05
N THR A 98 10.62 -10.34 -19.00
CA THR A 98 11.23 -9.02 -18.77
C THR A 98 10.57 -8.27 -17.61
N GLN A 99 9.23 -8.25 -17.57
CA GLN A 99 8.48 -7.62 -16.49
C GLN A 99 8.84 -8.24 -15.11
N ARG A 100 8.93 -9.57 -15.01
CA ARG A 100 9.22 -10.24 -13.74
C ARG A 100 10.65 -9.97 -13.27
N GLU A 101 11.61 -9.88 -14.19
CA GLU A 101 13.00 -9.52 -13.89
C GLU A 101 13.13 -8.10 -13.32
N ILE A 102 12.43 -7.13 -13.91
CA ILE A 102 12.38 -5.75 -13.40
C ILE A 102 11.83 -5.73 -11.96
N ALA A 103 10.82 -6.55 -11.68
CA ALA A 103 10.15 -6.56 -10.38
C ALA A 103 10.97 -7.17 -9.23
N ILE A 104 11.97 -8.00 -9.54
CA ILE A 104 12.85 -8.63 -8.55
C ILE A 104 14.20 -7.92 -8.40
N ALA A 105 14.46 -6.90 -9.23
CA ALA A 105 15.63 -6.06 -9.14
C ALA A 105 15.57 -5.15 -7.91
N ASP A 106 16.73 -4.81 -7.34
CA ASP A 106 16.85 -3.87 -6.22
C ASP A 106 17.05 -2.41 -6.65
N HIS A 107 17.09 -2.14 -7.95
CA HIS A 107 17.23 -0.81 -8.51
C HIS A 107 16.53 -0.72 -9.88
N PRO A 108 16.18 0.50 -10.34
CA PRO A 108 15.56 0.68 -11.65
C PRO A 108 16.40 0.11 -12.79
N VAL A 109 15.75 -0.54 -13.74
CA VAL A 109 16.39 -1.35 -14.79
C VAL A 109 16.22 -0.71 -16.17
N ASN A 110 17.30 -0.63 -16.95
CA ASN A 110 17.29 -0.21 -18.34
C ASN A 110 16.51 -1.21 -19.22
N VAL A 111 15.53 -0.71 -19.97
CA VAL A 111 14.63 -1.51 -20.80
C VAL A 111 14.42 -0.89 -22.17
N GLU A 112 14.21 -1.75 -23.17
CA GLU A 112 13.73 -1.39 -24.50
C GLU A 112 12.34 -1.98 -24.70
N ILE A 113 11.37 -1.15 -25.06
CA ILE A 113 9.97 -1.53 -25.23
C ILE A 113 9.54 -1.26 -26.67
N GLY A 114 9.08 -2.29 -27.37
CA GLY A 114 8.39 -2.16 -28.64
C GLY A 114 6.90 -1.92 -28.43
N LEU A 115 6.40 -0.77 -28.87
CA LEU A 115 4.99 -0.37 -28.80
C LEU A 115 4.24 -0.77 -30.07
N VAL A 116 3.00 -1.24 -29.92
CA VAL A 116 2.14 -1.67 -31.05
C VAL A 116 1.76 -0.47 -31.93
N ASP A 117 1.43 0.64 -31.28
CA ASP A 117 1.01 1.90 -31.91
C ASP A 117 1.65 3.04 -31.11
N ARG A 118 1.72 4.24 -31.72
CA ARG A 118 2.03 5.45 -30.95
C ARG A 118 1.01 5.57 -29.81
N PRO A 119 1.44 5.84 -28.56
CA PRO A 119 0.54 5.87 -27.44
C PRO A 119 -0.54 6.92 -27.65
N ASP A 120 -1.79 6.46 -27.65
CA ASP A 120 -2.90 7.38 -27.48
C ASP A 120 -2.91 7.77 -26.00
N ILE A 121 -2.53 9.02 -25.73
CA ILE A 121 -2.48 9.55 -24.38
C ILE A 121 -3.93 9.77 -23.94
N ASP A 122 -4.57 8.70 -23.52
CA ASP A 122 -5.90 8.74 -22.94
C ASP A 122 -5.77 9.10 -21.46
N PHE A 123 -6.15 10.34 -21.14
CA PHE A 123 -6.24 10.84 -19.77
C PHE A 123 -7.61 10.52 -19.16
N ASP A 124 -8.39 9.56 -19.69
CA ASP A 124 -9.69 9.19 -19.13
C ASP A 124 -9.55 8.64 -17.70
N VAL A 125 -9.62 9.56 -16.75
CA VAL A 125 -9.94 9.29 -15.36
C VAL A 125 -11.42 8.95 -15.35
N ASN A 126 -11.77 7.67 -15.42
CA ASN A 126 -13.15 7.24 -15.21
C ASN A 126 -13.57 7.65 -13.79
N PRO A 127 -14.51 8.61 -13.60
CA PRO A 127 -14.94 9.06 -12.28
C PRO A 127 -15.68 7.97 -11.49
N ALA A 128 -16.11 6.89 -12.16
CA ALA A 128 -16.74 5.73 -11.53
C ALA A 128 -15.73 4.74 -10.94
N ASP A 129 -14.45 4.84 -11.30
CA ASP A 129 -13.35 4.10 -10.66
C ASP A 129 -12.62 5.04 -9.71
N VAL A 130 -12.93 4.95 -8.41
CA VAL A 130 -12.17 5.62 -7.33
C VAL A 130 -10.79 4.98 -7.24
N SER A 131 -9.92 5.30 -8.20
CA SER A 131 -8.59 4.74 -8.34
C SER A 131 -7.57 5.84 -8.52
N THR A 132 -6.39 5.63 -7.95
CA THR A 132 -5.28 6.56 -8.13
C THR A 132 -4.91 6.58 -9.61
N PRO A 133 -4.64 7.76 -10.21
CA PRO A 133 -4.27 7.88 -11.61
C PRO A 133 -3.13 6.91 -11.94
N VAL A 134 -3.31 6.28 -13.08
CA VAL A 134 -2.26 5.63 -13.85
C VAL A 134 -1.84 6.62 -14.93
N GLY A 135 -0.55 6.72 -15.21
CA GLY A 135 -0.06 7.53 -16.32
C GLY A 135 -0.47 6.98 -17.68
N PRO A 136 0.01 7.60 -18.77
CA PRO A 136 -0.36 7.22 -20.13
C PRO A 136 -0.13 5.73 -20.34
N ARG A 137 -1.09 5.06 -21.00
CA ARG A 137 -0.98 3.65 -21.33
C ARG A 137 -0.62 3.49 -22.79
N ALA A 138 0.36 2.64 -23.06
CA ALA A 138 0.68 2.19 -24.41
C ALA A 138 0.52 0.67 -24.46
N ARG A 139 0.01 0.13 -25.56
CA ARG A 139 0.08 -1.32 -25.79
C ARG A 139 1.48 -1.67 -26.26
N ALA A 140 2.11 -2.63 -25.61
CA ALA A 140 3.43 -3.13 -25.99
C ALA A 140 3.33 -4.48 -26.69
N GLU A 141 4.14 -4.68 -27.73
CA GLU A 141 4.35 -5.96 -28.40
C GLU A 141 5.54 -6.73 -27.80
N SER A 142 6.57 -6.01 -27.35
CA SER A 142 7.80 -6.60 -26.83
C SER A 142 8.42 -5.73 -25.74
N ALA A 143 9.23 -6.38 -24.88
CA ALA A 143 10.10 -5.70 -23.93
C ALA A 143 11.38 -6.54 -23.78
N ALA A 144 12.52 -5.88 -23.79
CA ALA A 144 13.83 -6.47 -23.60
C ALA A 144 14.60 -5.69 -22.52
N LEU A 145 15.37 -6.42 -21.72
CA LEU A 145 16.31 -5.82 -20.78
C LEU A 145 17.51 -5.29 -21.57
N ALA A 146 17.87 -4.02 -21.34
CA ALA A 146 19.07 -3.39 -21.92
C ALA A 146 20.29 -3.54 -21.01
N GLU A 147 20.11 -4.13 -19.83
CA GLU A 147 21.16 -4.50 -18.88
C GLU A 147 20.79 -5.76 -18.10
N ASN A 148 21.76 -6.35 -17.38
CA ASN A 148 21.48 -7.46 -16.47
C ASN A 148 20.99 -6.90 -15.13
N PRO A 149 19.74 -7.19 -14.70
CA PRO A 149 19.23 -6.75 -13.41
C PRO A 149 20.02 -7.37 -12.27
N HIS A 150 20.30 -6.59 -11.23
CA HIS A 150 20.87 -7.13 -10.01
C HIS A 150 19.73 -7.65 -9.12
N VAL A 151 19.75 -8.95 -8.82
CA VAL A 151 18.79 -9.60 -7.93
C VAL A 151 19.47 -9.87 -6.59
N PRO A 152 18.96 -9.33 -5.47
CA PRO A 152 19.53 -9.63 -4.17
C PRO A 152 19.47 -11.12 -3.84
N ARG A 153 20.53 -11.64 -3.19
CA ARG A 153 20.62 -13.06 -2.77
C ARG A 153 19.43 -13.55 -1.94
N ALA A 154 18.79 -12.66 -1.18
CA ALA A 154 17.61 -13.01 -0.40
C ALA A 154 16.41 -13.33 -1.31
N VAL A 155 16.27 -12.60 -2.42
CA VAL A 155 15.23 -12.82 -3.44
C VAL A 155 15.55 -14.07 -4.26
N GLU A 156 16.80 -14.23 -4.72
CA GLU A 156 17.27 -15.46 -5.40
C GLU A 156 16.94 -16.70 -4.58
N LYS A 157 17.18 -16.65 -3.25
CA LYS A 157 16.84 -17.74 -2.35
C LYS A 157 15.35 -18.06 -2.36
N THR A 158 14.48 -17.05 -2.29
CA THR A 158 13.02 -17.28 -2.32
C THR A 158 12.56 -17.88 -3.65
N LEU A 159 13.24 -17.56 -4.76
CA LEU A 159 12.94 -18.10 -6.08
C LEU A 159 13.37 -19.56 -6.22
N SER A 160 14.53 -19.91 -5.65
CA SER A 160 15.11 -21.26 -5.71
C SER A 160 14.39 -22.34 -4.89
N ASP A 161 13.49 -21.96 -3.97
CA ASP A 161 12.74 -22.90 -3.14
C ASP A 161 11.30 -23.01 -3.65
N ASP A 162 11.05 -24.07 -4.43
CA ASP A 162 9.78 -24.30 -5.12
C ASP A 162 8.63 -24.71 -4.16
N ASP A 163 8.95 -25.16 -2.95
CA ASP A 163 7.96 -25.60 -1.96
C ASP A 163 7.60 -24.50 -0.95
N TRP A 164 8.31 -23.37 -0.99
CA TRP A 164 8.13 -22.28 -0.03
C TRP A 164 6.82 -21.54 -0.26
N ASN A 165 5.93 -21.53 0.74
CA ASN A 165 4.71 -20.73 0.69
C ASN A 165 5.01 -19.20 0.70
N ALA A 166 4.07 -18.42 0.14
CA ALA A 166 4.26 -16.98 -0.01
C ALA A 166 4.37 -16.27 1.35
N GLU A 167 3.60 -16.70 2.35
CA GLU A 167 3.65 -16.13 3.71
C GLU A 167 5.04 -16.23 4.35
N GLY A 168 5.68 -17.40 4.23
CA GLY A 168 7.02 -17.62 4.75
C GLY A 168 8.07 -16.82 3.98
N ALA A 169 7.96 -16.74 2.65
CA ALA A 169 8.88 -15.98 1.80
C ALA A 169 8.79 -14.46 2.08
N ILE A 170 7.57 -13.91 2.18
CA ILE A 170 7.31 -12.51 2.55
C ILE A 170 7.92 -12.20 3.92
N THR A 171 7.64 -13.05 4.92
CA THR A 171 8.19 -12.88 6.28
C THR A 171 9.71 -12.95 6.29
N TYR A 172 10.29 -13.81 5.45
CA TYR A 172 11.75 -13.92 5.32
C TYR A 172 12.36 -12.65 4.73
N LEU A 173 11.81 -12.12 3.64
CA LEU A 173 12.31 -10.88 3.02
C LEU A 173 12.20 -9.71 3.98
N TYR A 174 11.06 -9.56 4.66
CA TYR A 174 10.88 -8.51 5.68
C TYR A 174 11.93 -8.61 6.81
N ARG A 175 12.26 -9.81 7.26
CA ARG A 175 13.31 -10.05 8.27
C ARG A 175 14.74 -9.80 7.76
N ARG A 176 14.91 -9.62 6.45
CA ARG A 176 16.17 -9.26 5.79
C ARG A 176 16.19 -7.78 5.41
N ASP A 177 15.37 -6.97 6.09
CA ASP A 177 15.31 -5.52 5.95
C ASP A 177 14.86 -5.04 4.57
N PHE A 178 14.15 -5.89 3.81
CA PHE A 178 13.44 -5.45 2.62
C PHE A 178 12.27 -4.56 3.03
N ASP A 179 12.13 -3.43 2.34
CA ASP A 179 10.95 -2.60 2.49
C ASP A 179 9.74 -3.37 1.95
N ILE A 180 8.60 -3.20 2.59
CA ILE A 180 7.32 -3.73 2.13
C ILE A 180 6.99 -3.26 0.70
N TYR A 181 7.46 -2.09 0.25
CA TYR A 181 7.27 -1.61 -1.12
C TYR A 181 7.92 -2.54 -2.15
N ASP A 182 9.11 -3.06 -1.83
CA ASP A 182 9.81 -4.03 -2.67
C ASP A 182 9.09 -5.38 -2.65
N ILE A 183 8.74 -5.86 -1.45
CA ILE A 183 8.03 -7.13 -1.27
C ILE A 183 6.68 -7.13 -2.01
N ASN A 184 5.96 -6.00 -2.02
CA ASN A 184 4.74 -5.80 -2.80
C ASN A 184 4.96 -6.02 -4.30
N THR A 185 6.05 -5.47 -4.82
CA THR A 185 6.42 -5.53 -6.24
C THR A 185 6.79 -6.96 -6.63
N ILE A 186 7.64 -7.60 -5.83
CA ILE A 186 8.05 -9.01 -6.01
C ILE A 186 6.84 -9.95 -5.94
N LEU A 187 5.95 -9.78 -4.96
CA LEU A 187 4.72 -10.58 -4.88
C LEU A 187 3.80 -10.36 -6.09
N SER A 188 3.67 -9.11 -6.56
CA SER A 188 2.82 -8.78 -7.73
C SER A 188 3.30 -9.47 -9.00
N ALA A 189 4.61 -9.64 -9.15
CA ALA A 189 5.23 -10.38 -10.26
C ALA A 189 5.03 -11.90 -10.19
N GLY A 190 4.40 -12.41 -9.14
CA GLY A 190 4.29 -13.85 -8.91
C GLY A 190 5.66 -14.50 -8.65
N ALA A 191 6.59 -13.77 -8.03
CA ALA A 191 7.91 -14.27 -7.68
C ALA A 191 7.95 -14.94 -6.29
N LEU A 192 6.87 -14.86 -5.49
CA LEU A 192 6.79 -15.49 -4.17
C LEU A 192 5.71 -16.56 -4.12
N GLY A 193 5.98 -17.64 -3.39
CA GLY A 193 5.07 -18.76 -3.21
C GLY A 193 5.54 -20.04 -3.87
N ARG A 194 4.76 -21.11 -3.69
CA ARG A 194 5.05 -22.42 -4.26
C ARG A 194 5.05 -22.33 -5.78
N ALA A 195 5.95 -23.04 -6.44
CA ALA A 195 6.11 -22.96 -7.89
C ALA A 195 4.77 -23.16 -8.62
N ASP A 196 3.99 -24.19 -8.26
CA ASP A 196 2.68 -24.49 -8.85
C ASP A 196 1.59 -23.41 -8.59
N GLN A 197 1.82 -22.51 -7.63
CA GLN A 197 0.92 -21.44 -7.22
C GLN A 197 1.41 -20.03 -7.57
N ARG A 198 2.62 -19.88 -8.12
CA ARG A 198 3.17 -18.58 -8.55
C ARG A 198 2.35 -18.03 -9.71
N ARG A 199 1.65 -16.91 -9.48
CA ARG A 199 0.80 -16.22 -10.45
C ARG A 199 0.96 -14.72 -10.28
N LEU A 200 0.71 -13.94 -11.34
CA LEU A 200 0.61 -12.50 -11.20
C LEU A 200 -0.47 -12.15 -10.16
N VAL A 201 -0.13 -11.26 -9.24
CA VAL A 201 -1.04 -10.75 -8.21
C VAL A 201 -1.27 -9.27 -8.50
N PRO A 202 -2.54 -8.82 -8.63
CA PRO A 202 -2.82 -7.41 -8.79
C PRO A 202 -2.15 -6.56 -7.71
N THR A 203 -1.52 -5.45 -8.09
CA THR A 203 -0.67 -4.65 -7.19
C THR A 203 -1.40 -4.23 -5.92
N ARG A 204 -2.70 -3.88 -6.04
CA ARG A 204 -3.55 -3.54 -4.89
C ARG A 204 -3.72 -4.70 -3.89
N TRP A 205 -3.81 -5.93 -4.39
CA TRP A 205 -3.95 -7.12 -3.56
C TRP A 205 -2.61 -7.47 -2.92
N SER A 206 -1.50 -7.33 -3.64
CA SER A 206 -0.16 -7.53 -3.09
C SER A 206 0.12 -6.61 -1.91
N ILE A 207 -0.17 -5.32 -2.04
CA ILE A 207 -0.03 -4.34 -0.94
C ILE A 207 -0.78 -4.80 0.31
N THR A 208 -2.05 -5.17 0.15
CA THR A 208 -2.89 -5.60 1.27
C THR A 208 -2.40 -6.93 1.86
N ALA A 209 -1.99 -7.87 1.03
CA ALA A 209 -1.51 -9.19 1.46
C ALA A 209 -0.21 -9.10 2.25
N VAL A 210 0.76 -8.30 1.78
CA VAL A 210 2.03 -8.08 2.48
C VAL A 210 1.79 -7.38 3.80
N ASP A 211 1.01 -6.30 3.83
CA ASP A 211 0.68 -5.59 5.07
C ASP A 211 0.03 -6.53 6.11
N ASP A 212 -0.91 -7.39 5.67
CA ASP A 212 -1.54 -8.37 6.55
C ASP A 212 -0.56 -9.43 7.06
N ILE A 213 0.21 -10.05 6.17
CA ILE A 213 1.17 -11.12 6.49
C ILE A 213 2.23 -10.60 7.46
N VAL A 214 2.85 -9.47 7.15
CA VAL A 214 3.87 -8.85 8.01
C VAL A 214 3.26 -8.44 9.35
N GLY A 215 2.06 -7.84 9.33
CA GLY A 215 1.34 -7.51 10.56
C GLY A 215 1.02 -8.75 11.41
N ARG A 216 0.58 -9.87 10.81
CA ARG A 216 0.35 -11.13 11.55
C ARG A 216 1.64 -11.67 12.17
N TYR A 217 2.77 -11.60 11.45
CA TYR A 217 4.08 -11.95 11.97
C TYR A 217 4.48 -11.08 13.18
N LEU A 218 4.40 -9.75 13.06
CA LEU A 218 4.75 -8.82 14.14
C LEU A 218 3.85 -8.97 15.37
N ARG A 219 2.54 -9.10 15.16
CA ARG A 219 1.60 -9.39 16.25
C ARG A 219 1.96 -10.69 16.98
N GLY A 220 2.34 -11.72 16.24
CA GLY A 220 2.85 -12.98 16.81
C GLY A 220 4.07 -12.76 17.70
N ARG A 221 5.02 -11.91 17.25
CA ARG A 221 6.21 -11.55 18.03
C ARG A 221 5.89 -10.83 19.34
N ILE A 222 4.95 -9.88 19.32
CA ILE A 222 4.62 -9.09 20.52
C ILE A 222 3.64 -9.79 21.47
N ARG A 223 3.05 -10.92 21.07
CA ARG A 223 1.95 -11.60 21.78
C ARG A 223 2.23 -11.88 23.27
N THR A 224 3.49 -12.09 23.63
CA THR A 224 3.92 -12.41 25.00
C THR A 224 4.68 -11.28 25.70
N ASN A 225 4.86 -10.15 25.02
CA ASN A 225 5.58 -9.01 25.57
C ASN A 225 4.80 -8.36 26.72
N ARG A 226 5.49 -7.59 27.56
CA ARG A 226 4.82 -6.78 28.58
C ARG A 226 3.98 -5.67 27.91
N ALA A 227 2.76 -5.45 28.39
CA ALA A 227 1.94 -4.31 27.95
C ALA A 227 2.65 -2.98 28.24
N ILE A 228 2.45 -1.91 27.47
CA ILE A 228 2.95 -0.54 27.79
C ILE A 228 2.52 -0.07 29.19
N ASP A 229 3.18 0.94 29.75
CA ASP A 229 3.01 1.35 31.15
C ASP A 229 1.94 2.44 31.37
N SER A 230 1.62 3.22 30.34
CA SER A 230 0.67 4.34 30.40
C SER A 230 -0.18 4.42 29.14
N VAL A 231 -1.25 5.23 29.18
CA VAL A 231 -2.02 5.56 27.99
C VAL A 231 -1.30 6.67 27.24
N GLU A 232 -1.01 6.43 25.96
CA GLU A 232 -0.26 7.31 25.07
C GLU A 232 -1.19 7.77 23.94
N ILE A 233 -1.16 9.06 23.61
CA ILE A 233 -1.91 9.67 22.52
C ILE A 233 -0.89 10.28 21.56
N HIS A 234 -0.85 9.74 20.35
CA HIS A 234 -0.04 10.25 19.26
C HIS A 234 -0.93 10.91 18.21
N ARG A 235 -0.42 11.93 17.53
CA ARG A 235 -1.16 12.65 16.51
C ARG A 235 -0.25 13.02 15.36
N GLU A 236 -0.73 12.83 14.15
CA GLU A 236 -0.11 13.38 12.93
C GLU A 236 -1.19 13.68 11.90
N SER A 237 -0.89 14.52 10.93
CA SER A 237 -1.74 14.78 9.78
C SER A 237 -0.97 14.92 8.48
N PHE A 238 -1.47 14.26 7.44
CA PHE A 238 -0.85 14.31 6.12
C PHE A 238 -1.90 14.18 5.02
N LEU A 239 -1.73 14.94 3.94
CA LEU A 239 -2.63 14.95 2.78
C LEU A 239 -4.12 15.08 3.16
N GLY A 240 -4.49 15.97 4.09
CA GLY A 240 -5.90 16.12 4.51
C GLY A 240 -6.46 14.96 5.35
N ASN A 241 -5.60 14.08 5.85
CA ASN A 241 -5.93 13.03 6.81
C ASN A 241 -5.33 13.40 8.16
N ALA A 242 -6.12 13.40 9.22
CA ALA A 242 -5.62 13.55 10.59
C ALA A 242 -5.80 12.22 11.34
N PHE A 243 -4.75 11.77 12.00
CA PHE A 243 -4.71 10.54 12.77
C PHE A 243 -4.50 10.86 14.24
N TRP A 244 -5.30 10.23 15.09
CA TRP A 244 -5.03 10.11 16.51
C TRP A 244 -4.86 8.64 16.83
N VAL A 245 -3.67 8.25 17.28
CA VAL A 245 -3.33 6.89 17.66
C VAL A 245 -3.25 6.81 19.17
N ILE A 246 -4.22 6.13 19.78
CA ILE A 246 -4.30 5.93 21.23
C ILE A 246 -3.80 4.52 21.54
N LEU A 247 -2.70 4.44 22.29
CA LEU A 247 -2.21 3.18 22.83
C LEU A 247 -2.55 3.10 24.32
N ALA A 248 -3.09 1.96 24.76
CA ALA A 248 -3.41 1.73 26.16
C ALA A 248 -2.82 0.42 26.69
N PRO A 249 -2.47 0.34 27.99
CA PRO A 249 -2.01 -0.90 28.60
C PRO A 249 -3.03 -2.04 28.42
N GLY A 250 -2.58 -3.19 27.91
CA GLY A 250 -3.42 -4.36 27.74
C GLY A 250 -2.83 -5.37 26.75
N LYS A 251 -3.56 -6.46 26.54
CA LYS A 251 -3.25 -7.40 25.47
C LYS A 251 -3.62 -6.77 24.13
N TRP A 252 -2.94 -7.18 23.06
CA TRP A 252 -3.22 -6.71 21.70
C TRP A 252 -4.71 -6.74 21.39
N GLU A 253 -5.20 -5.59 20.93
CA GLU A 253 -6.56 -5.27 20.55
C GLU A 253 -6.39 -4.07 19.61
N TYR A 254 -6.99 -4.08 18.42
CA TYR A 254 -6.76 -3.02 17.44
C TYR A 254 -8.04 -2.61 16.72
N GLU A 255 -8.32 -1.32 16.67
CA GLU A 255 -9.43 -0.77 15.91
C GLU A 255 -9.00 0.45 15.10
N LEU A 256 -9.45 0.50 13.83
CA LEU A 256 -9.42 1.70 13.01
C LEU A 256 -10.85 2.22 12.88
N VAL A 257 -11.05 3.48 13.26
CA VAL A 257 -12.28 4.24 13.04
C VAL A 257 -11.98 5.32 12.01
N GLU A 258 -12.60 5.24 10.83
CA GLU A 258 -12.50 6.29 9.82
C GLU A 258 -13.73 7.18 9.86
N MET A 259 -13.50 8.49 9.92
CA MET A 259 -14.50 9.55 9.86
C MET A 259 -14.31 10.30 8.54
N LYS A 260 -15.21 10.08 7.58
CA LYS A 260 -15.14 10.61 6.22
C LYS A 260 -15.98 11.88 6.12
N ALA A 261 -15.33 13.04 6.02
CA ALA A 261 -15.99 14.32 5.95
C ALA A 261 -16.85 14.44 4.67
N PRO A 262 -17.99 15.15 4.72
CA PRO A 262 -18.78 15.47 3.53
C PRO A 262 -17.94 16.17 2.47
N GLY A 263 -18.10 15.79 1.21
CA GLY A 263 -17.32 16.31 0.09
C GLY A 263 -15.93 15.67 -0.09
N SER A 264 -15.48 14.80 0.82
CA SER A 264 -14.28 13.99 0.59
C SER A 264 -14.53 12.92 -0.49
N ILE A 265 -13.47 12.40 -1.09
CA ILE A 265 -13.57 11.33 -2.12
C ILE A 265 -14.31 10.08 -1.62
N TRP A 266 -14.30 9.83 -0.30
CA TRP A 266 -14.97 8.68 0.32
C TRP A 266 -16.34 9.01 0.93
N ASN A 267 -16.78 10.27 0.87
CA ASN A 267 -18.12 10.72 1.24
C ASN A 267 -18.52 11.93 0.36
N PRO A 268 -18.78 11.71 -0.95
CA PRO A 268 -18.87 12.79 -1.93
C PRO A 268 -20.10 13.71 -1.78
N LYS A 269 -21.12 13.29 -1.02
CA LYS A 269 -22.30 14.13 -0.76
C LYS A 269 -21.93 15.29 0.17
N GLN A 270 -21.96 16.51 -0.34
CA GLN A 270 -21.60 17.72 0.41
C GLN A 270 -22.61 18.07 1.52
N ASP A 271 -23.88 17.72 1.32
CA ASP A 271 -24.99 17.94 2.27
C ASP A 271 -25.17 16.78 3.28
N GLY A 272 -24.33 15.75 3.19
CA GLY A 272 -24.31 14.63 4.11
C GLY A 272 -23.66 14.99 5.46
N GLY A 273 -23.89 14.16 6.48
CA GLY A 273 -23.06 14.18 7.69
C GLY A 273 -21.77 13.38 7.50
N THR A 274 -20.81 13.52 8.42
CA THR A 274 -19.61 12.68 8.47
C THR A 274 -19.99 11.20 8.48
N ALA A 275 -19.50 10.40 7.52
CA ALA A 275 -19.69 8.95 7.51
C ALA A 275 -18.65 8.29 8.43
N ILE A 276 -19.05 7.27 9.19
CA ILE A 276 -18.14 6.52 10.06
C ILE A 276 -18.09 5.08 9.55
N THR A 277 -16.88 4.55 9.38
CA THR A 277 -16.63 3.12 9.14
C THR A 277 -15.61 2.62 10.15
N THR A 278 -15.79 1.39 10.64
CA THR A 278 -14.94 0.85 11.71
C THR A 278 -14.54 -0.58 11.40
N ASP A 279 -13.28 -0.90 11.64
CA ASP A 279 -12.78 -2.26 11.60
C ASP A 279 -11.92 -2.54 12.82
N TRP A 280 -12.15 -3.71 13.43
CA TRP A 280 -11.58 -4.10 14.71
C TRP A 280 -11.00 -5.53 14.65
N GLU A 281 -9.98 -5.80 15.48
CA GLU A 281 -9.54 -7.16 15.83
C GLU A 281 -9.17 -7.31 17.30
N GLY A 282 -9.50 -8.46 17.85
CA GLY A 282 -9.04 -8.83 19.20
C GLY A 282 -7.62 -9.40 19.18
N ARG A 283 -7.22 -9.94 20.34
CA ARG A 283 -5.92 -10.59 20.55
C ARG A 283 -5.57 -11.61 19.48
N ASP A 284 -6.53 -12.44 19.09
CA ASP A 284 -6.34 -13.52 18.12
C ASP A 284 -6.54 -13.07 16.67
N GLY A 285 -6.79 -11.77 16.45
CA GLY A 285 -6.81 -11.15 15.13
C GLY A 285 -8.15 -11.36 14.42
N ARG A 286 -8.21 -11.03 13.13
CA ARG A 286 -9.40 -11.30 12.32
C ARG A 286 -9.29 -12.62 11.58
N THR A 287 -10.41 -13.32 11.49
CA THR A 287 -10.64 -14.42 10.54
C THR A 287 -11.54 -13.99 9.38
N GLN A 288 -12.29 -12.89 9.55
CA GLN A 288 -13.20 -12.33 8.54
C GLN A 288 -12.52 -11.21 7.76
N TYR A 289 -12.76 -11.22 6.44
CA TYR A 289 -12.26 -10.21 5.52
C TYR A 289 -12.72 -8.79 5.93
N VAL A 290 -11.85 -7.81 5.75
CA VAL A 290 -12.14 -6.40 6.00
C VAL A 290 -12.92 -5.86 4.80
N SER A 291 -14.23 -5.66 4.92
CA SER A 291 -15.08 -5.32 3.78
C SER A 291 -15.14 -3.82 3.47
N GLU A 292 -14.94 -2.94 4.45
CA GLU A 292 -15.23 -1.50 4.31
C GLU A 292 -13.98 -0.58 4.27
N THR A 293 -12.86 -1.01 4.86
CA THR A 293 -11.63 -0.20 4.98
C THR A 293 -10.34 -0.92 4.56
N ALA A 294 -10.45 -2.07 3.89
CA ALA A 294 -9.43 -3.12 3.75
C ALA A 294 -7.97 -2.63 3.73
N GLY A 295 -7.60 -1.81 2.74
CA GLY A 295 -6.20 -1.39 2.61
C GLY A 295 -5.72 -0.44 3.72
N ALA A 296 -6.57 0.52 4.14
CA ALA A 296 -6.19 1.49 5.18
C ALA A 296 -6.06 0.82 6.56
N TYR A 297 -6.92 -0.17 6.85
CA TYR A 297 -6.84 -0.97 8.07
C TYR A 297 -5.50 -1.68 8.20
N HIS A 298 -5.10 -2.46 7.18
CA HIS A 298 -3.85 -3.21 7.24
C HIS A 298 -2.61 -2.29 7.26
N ALA A 299 -2.63 -1.19 6.49
CA ALA A 299 -1.56 -0.21 6.46
C ALA A 299 -1.35 0.48 7.81
N ALA A 300 -2.43 0.99 8.44
CA ALA A 300 -2.35 1.64 9.74
C ALA A 300 -1.98 0.65 10.85
N ARG A 301 -2.54 -0.56 10.81
CA ARG A 301 -2.21 -1.64 11.74
C ARG A 301 -0.72 -2.00 11.72
N LEU A 302 -0.14 -2.07 10.52
CA LEU A 302 1.26 -2.40 10.34
C LEU A 302 2.15 -1.39 11.06
N GLY A 303 1.94 -0.08 10.87
CA GLY A 303 2.74 0.95 11.55
C GLY A 303 2.70 0.85 13.08
N VAL A 304 1.53 0.58 13.67
CA VAL A 304 1.41 0.34 15.13
C VAL A 304 2.18 -0.90 15.57
N LEU A 305 2.08 -1.99 14.81
CA LEU A 305 2.74 -3.25 15.15
C LEU A 305 4.26 -3.15 15.02
N GLU A 306 4.76 -2.39 14.05
CA GLU A 306 6.18 -2.10 13.89
C GLU A 306 6.72 -1.36 15.12
N HIS A 307 6.05 -0.28 15.54
CA HIS A 307 6.40 0.47 16.75
C HIS A 307 6.43 -0.41 18.01
N LEU A 308 5.36 -1.18 18.24
CA LEU A 308 5.27 -2.07 19.41
C LEU A 308 6.33 -3.17 19.39
N ALA A 309 6.62 -3.74 18.21
CA ALA A 309 7.65 -4.75 18.04
C ALA A 309 9.04 -4.18 18.31
N GLN A 310 9.34 -2.97 17.84
CA GLN A 310 10.59 -2.27 18.10
C GLN A 310 10.77 -1.96 19.60
N ARG A 311 9.70 -1.54 20.29
CA ARG A 311 9.69 -1.29 21.74
C ARG A 311 9.75 -2.58 22.58
N GLY A 312 9.51 -3.75 21.99
CA GLY A 312 9.38 -5.00 22.73
C GLY A 312 8.18 -4.98 23.69
N ARG A 313 7.08 -4.31 23.31
CA ARG A 313 5.85 -4.17 24.13
C ARG A 313 4.62 -4.64 23.36
N GLN A 314 3.49 -4.73 24.06
CA GLN A 314 2.16 -4.84 23.42
C GLN A 314 1.22 -3.77 23.99
N ALA A 315 0.12 -3.48 23.30
CA ALA A 315 -0.88 -2.52 23.75
C ALA A 315 -2.23 -2.82 23.10
N LYS A 316 -3.29 -2.25 23.66
CA LYS A 316 -4.50 -1.96 22.88
C LYS A 316 -4.25 -0.72 22.04
N ALA A 317 -4.73 -0.69 20.80
CA ALA A 317 -4.51 0.39 19.87
C ALA A 317 -5.84 0.83 19.22
N LEU A 318 -6.21 2.09 19.39
CA LEU A 318 -7.34 2.71 18.71
C LEU A 318 -6.83 3.82 17.82
N ILE A 319 -7.05 3.71 16.52
CA ILE A 319 -6.76 4.76 15.56
C ILE A 319 -8.06 5.44 15.17
N LEU A 320 -8.13 6.75 15.42
CA LEU A 320 -9.19 7.62 14.96
C LEU A 320 -8.64 8.41 13.78
N ARG A 321 -9.13 8.13 12.58
CA ARG A 321 -8.70 8.79 11.34
C ARG A 321 -9.82 9.70 10.84
N HIS A 322 -9.57 11.00 10.80
CA HIS A 322 -10.44 11.96 10.12
C HIS A 322 -9.93 12.23 8.70
N ILE A 323 -10.77 12.02 7.70
CA ILE A 323 -10.49 12.29 6.29
C ILE A 323 -11.26 13.55 5.92
N SER A 324 -10.55 14.68 5.74
CA SER A 324 -11.16 15.97 5.42
C SER A 324 -11.56 16.06 3.93
N ALA A 325 -12.26 17.14 3.56
CA ALA A 325 -12.54 17.46 2.17
C ALA A 325 -11.27 17.81 1.36
N ASP A 326 -10.14 18.11 2.02
CA ASP A 326 -8.86 18.36 1.36
C ASP A 326 -8.25 17.07 0.80
N TYR A 327 -8.71 15.90 1.26
CA TYR A 327 -8.42 14.61 0.63
C TYR A 327 -9.37 14.36 -0.55
N TRP A 328 -9.18 15.15 -1.61
CA TRP A 328 -10.07 15.18 -2.78
C TRP A 328 -9.79 14.07 -3.80
N ALA A 329 -8.70 13.31 -3.65
CA ALA A 329 -8.36 12.22 -4.57
C ALA A 329 -7.66 11.04 -3.88
N PRO A 330 -7.82 9.81 -4.41
CA PRO A 330 -7.25 8.61 -3.80
C PRO A 330 -5.77 8.46 -4.16
N VAL A 331 -4.84 8.66 -3.23
CA VAL A 331 -3.38 8.53 -3.49
C VAL A 331 -2.80 7.15 -3.16
N GLY A 332 -3.59 6.26 -2.55
CA GLY A 332 -3.16 4.94 -2.09
C GLY A 332 -2.97 4.87 -0.57
N VAL A 333 -2.67 3.68 -0.05
CA VAL A 333 -2.56 3.42 1.40
C VAL A 333 -1.18 3.65 1.99
N TRP A 334 -0.18 3.91 1.15
CA TRP A 334 1.18 4.28 1.58
C TRP A 334 1.15 5.47 2.54
N GLN A 335 0.36 6.52 2.23
CA GLN A 335 0.26 7.69 3.10
C GLN A 335 -0.30 7.32 4.48
N VAL A 336 -1.27 6.40 4.56
CA VAL A 336 -1.81 5.94 5.85
C VAL A 336 -0.70 5.29 6.68
N ARG A 337 0.11 4.45 6.04
CA ARG A 337 1.18 3.72 6.69
C ARG A 337 2.28 4.65 7.19
N GLU A 338 2.77 5.51 6.31
CA GLU A 338 3.85 6.44 6.65
C GLU A 338 3.40 7.45 7.70
N THR A 339 2.17 7.98 7.61
CA THR A 339 1.63 8.86 8.65
C THR A 339 1.54 8.15 10.00
N VAL A 340 1.09 6.90 10.07
CA VAL A 340 1.05 6.18 11.35
C VAL A 340 2.44 5.86 11.87
N ARG A 341 3.42 5.54 11.02
CA ARG A 341 4.83 5.38 11.44
C ARG A 341 5.35 6.67 12.08
N ASP A 342 5.14 7.79 11.39
CA ASP A 342 5.62 9.11 11.81
C ASP A 342 4.99 9.58 13.13
N THR A 343 3.73 9.21 13.42
CA THR A 343 3.09 9.54 14.73
C THR A 343 3.91 9.09 15.94
N PHE A 344 4.78 8.09 15.78
CA PHE A 344 5.58 7.51 16.87
C PHE A 344 6.98 8.08 17.02
N ASP A 345 7.41 8.96 16.10
CA ASP A 345 8.71 9.65 16.20
C ASP A 345 8.67 10.80 17.22
N ASP A 346 7.47 11.35 17.47
CA ASP A 346 7.21 12.39 18.46
C ASP A 346 6.88 11.85 19.87
N THR A 347 7.07 12.71 20.87
CA THR A 347 6.70 12.39 22.26
C THR A 347 5.16 12.39 22.40
N PRO A 348 4.54 11.29 22.87
CA PRO A 348 3.09 11.23 23.03
C PRO A 348 2.59 12.15 24.15
N ALA A 349 1.34 12.60 24.02
CA ALA A 349 0.59 13.06 25.17
C ALA A 349 0.18 11.86 26.04
N LEU A 350 0.11 12.05 27.36
CA LEU A 350 -0.27 11.01 28.31
C LEU A 350 -1.65 11.28 28.89
N ALA A 351 -2.38 10.21 29.19
CA ALA A 351 -3.64 10.24 29.93
C ALA A 351 -3.63 9.20 31.05
N GLU A 352 -4.45 9.40 32.08
CA GLU A 352 -4.58 8.43 33.17
C GLU A 352 -5.36 7.18 32.71
N THR A 353 -6.36 7.39 31.84
CA THR A 353 -7.22 6.31 31.36
C THR A 353 -7.49 6.41 29.87
N MET A 354 -7.85 5.26 29.27
CA MET A 354 -8.27 5.23 27.87
C MET A 354 -9.54 6.05 27.63
N HIS A 355 -10.43 6.13 28.62
CA HIS A 355 -11.65 6.92 28.51
C HIS A 355 -11.35 8.42 28.44
N GLU A 356 -10.48 8.92 29.34
CA GLU A 356 -10.00 10.30 29.33
C GLU A 356 -9.30 10.64 28.01
N ALA A 357 -8.44 9.74 27.51
CA ALA A 357 -7.79 9.93 26.21
C ALA A 357 -8.79 10.07 25.06
N ILE A 358 -9.82 9.21 25.02
CA ILE A 358 -10.85 9.25 23.98
C ILE A 358 -11.67 10.54 24.09
N ASP A 359 -12.09 10.93 25.28
CA ASP A 359 -12.88 12.14 25.48
C ASP A 359 -12.09 13.40 25.09
N GLY A 360 -10.82 13.48 25.48
CA GLY A 360 -9.94 14.58 25.06
C GLY A 360 -9.73 14.64 23.56
N VAL A 361 -9.56 13.49 22.89
CA VAL A 361 -9.45 13.45 21.42
C VAL A 361 -10.79 13.82 20.75
N CYS A 362 -11.94 13.42 21.32
CA CYS A 362 -13.26 13.71 20.77
C CYS A 362 -13.52 15.21 20.58
N GLU A 363 -12.90 16.08 21.37
CA GLU A 363 -13.01 17.55 21.21
C GLU A 363 -12.45 18.04 19.86
N HIS A 364 -11.58 17.25 19.22
CA HIS A 364 -10.97 17.57 17.93
C HIS A 364 -11.61 16.83 16.74
N LEU A 365 -12.61 15.97 16.99
CA LEU A 365 -13.22 15.14 15.96
C LEU A 365 -14.49 15.79 15.38
N PRO A 366 -14.83 15.51 14.11
CA PRO A 366 -16.05 16.02 13.48
C PRO A 366 -17.32 15.27 13.93
N VAL A 367 -17.27 14.49 15.01
CA VAL A 367 -18.36 13.66 15.52
C VAL A 367 -18.40 13.73 17.04
N SER A 368 -19.60 13.64 17.62
CA SER A 368 -19.74 13.66 19.08
C SER A 368 -19.19 12.38 19.72
N SER A 369 -18.70 12.50 20.96
CA SER A 369 -18.27 11.35 21.79
C SER A 369 -19.34 10.24 21.80
N ALA A 370 -20.61 10.59 22.02
CA ALA A 370 -21.71 9.61 22.00
C ALA A 370 -21.86 8.88 20.64
N ARG A 371 -21.55 9.54 19.52
CA ARG A 371 -21.57 8.89 18.20
C ARG A 371 -20.36 7.98 18.00
N LEU A 372 -19.18 8.40 18.46
CA LEU A 372 -17.97 7.57 18.44
C LEU A 372 -18.16 6.30 19.28
N HIS A 373 -18.62 6.42 20.53
CA HIS A 373 -18.88 5.28 21.42
C HIS A 373 -19.94 4.30 20.87
N ARG A 374 -20.88 4.77 20.04
CA ARG A 374 -21.84 3.85 19.39
C ARG A 374 -21.20 3.05 18.26
N ALA A 375 -20.24 3.64 17.54
CA ALA A 375 -19.59 3.04 16.38
C ALA A 375 -18.41 2.13 16.77
N SER A 376 -17.52 2.61 17.66
CA SER A 376 -16.28 1.93 18.00
C SER A 376 -16.47 0.85 19.07
N THR A 377 -15.86 -0.31 18.83
CA THR A 377 -15.82 -1.45 19.75
C THR A 377 -14.96 -1.16 20.98
N ILE A 378 -13.75 -0.63 20.76
CA ILE A 378 -12.80 -0.29 21.82
C ILE A 378 -13.33 0.89 22.65
N ALA A 379 -13.82 1.95 22.01
CA ALA A 379 -14.36 3.10 22.73
C ALA A 379 -15.60 2.73 23.55
N ALA A 380 -16.44 1.82 23.05
CA ALA A 380 -17.59 1.31 23.81
C ALA A 380 -17.20 0.44 25.03
N GLY A 381 -15.92 0.09 25.20
CA GLY A 381 -15.47 -0.85 26.24
C GLY A 381 -15.97 -2.28 26.01
N ARG A 382 -16.41 -2.62 24.79
CA ARG A 382 -16.90 -3.97 24.47
C ARG A 382 -15.70 -4.91 24.36
N GLN A 383 -15.39 -5.63 25.44
CA GLN A 383 -14.41 -6.71 25.38
C GLN A 383 -14.87 -7.77 24.39
N ALA A 384 -13.92 -8.39 23.69
CA ALA A 384 -14.19 -9.62 22.94
C ALA A 384 -14.60 -10.72 23.92
N THR A 385 -15.90 -10.85 24.17
CA THR A 385 -16.46 -12.07 24.75
C THR A 385 -16.30 -13.19 23.73
N PHE A 386 -15.87 -14.36 24.20
CA PHE A 386 -15.61 -15.55 23.39
C PHE A 386 -16.84 -16.06 22.59
N ASP A 387 -18.02 -15.46 22.79
CA ASP A 387 -19.30 -15.90 22.23
C ASP A 387 -19.55 -15.54 20.76
N LYS A 388 -18.57 -15.00 20.02
CA LYS A 388 -18.70 -14.74 18.57
C LYS A 388 -17.99 -15.74 17.66
N PHE A 389 -17.44 -16.82 18.22
CA PHE A 389 -16.81 -17.91 17.45
C PHE A 389 -17.39 -19.28 17.83
N SER A 390 -18.72 -19.40 17.81
CA SER A 390 -19.43 -20.69 17.82
C SER A 390 -20.26 -20.86 16.57
#